data_AF-A0A8H3UQS8-F1
#
_entry.id   AF-A0A8H3UQS8-F1
#
_cell.length_a   1.000
_cell.length_b   1.000
_cell.length_c   1.000
_cell.angle_alpha   90.00
_cell.angle_beta   90.00
_cell.angle_gamma   90.00
#
_symmetry.space_group_name_H-M   'P 1'
#
loop_
_entity.id
_entity.type
_entity.pdbx_description
1 polymer ?
#
loop_
_entity_poly.entity_id
_entity_poly.type
_entity_poly.pdbx_seq_one_letter_code
_entity_poly.pdbx_strand_id
1 'polypeptide(L)'
;MDPQPPQCGFEGNPDLYGLGIRIGVYFQWASALIIWRWYPEGRNELGGAYLVFLFALLIAMVVITARREPIHSAEILLLIYIIFGGVFTVMMIGLRKSHLQKAKKIKTSWPQTMALFFILAAASIYCTWFWLSGIHHHDFLDTNCGTYGFLFTKVSLKNKHITRFFAALSMYLAILYTLGSIYAVGALAAFLMKAPWLIRIIQESKRLSRARDAKSQERSPLLRSWRIAELATSIIAPATNIVSFFYSIIGLEMTLHWNHVTGVYTINSVGQLIPFVIGLVGFIKVIYEPIKEYKLGKRQTDGIEEDGRGAVEHDSEKNATSEFKELNQSRDVEFEAASANRRLGYLDLIKPVESVTVGEWRKDGFKS
;
A
#
# COMPACT_ATOMS: atom_id res chain seq x y z
N MET A 1 -57.42 18.23 21.31
CA MET A 1 -56.04 17.73 21.44
C MET A 1 -55.62 17.30 20.06
N ASP A 2 -54.89 18.14 19.34
CA ASP A 2 -54.36 17.74 18.04
C ASP A 2 -53.38 16.58 18.24
N PRO A 3 -53.49 15.49 17.46
CA PRO A 3 -52.53 14.40 17.55
C PRO A 3 -51.15 14.95 17.21
N GLN A 4 -50.21 14.79 18.15
CA GLN A 4 -48.80 15.05 17.90
C GLN A 4 -48.41 14.33 16.61
N PRO A 5 -47.76 15.00 15.64
CA PRO A 5 -47.27 14.32 14.46
C PRO A 5 -46.40 13.14 14.91
N PRO A 6 -46.53 11.95 14.30
CA PRO A 6 -45.76 10.79 14.72
C PRO A 6 -44.28 11.16 14.72
N GLN A 7 -43.62 10.96 15.86
CA GLN A 7 -42.18 11.19 15.96
C GLN A 7 -41.49 10.32 14.89
N CYS A 8 -40.83 11.01 13.95
CA CYS A 8 -40.10 10.39 12.87
C CYS A 8 -38.77 9.86 13.41
N GLY A 9 -38.46 8.60 13.10
CA GLY A 9 -37.24 7.94 13.51
C GLY A 9 -37.51 6.60 14.17
N PHE A 10 -36.43 5.93 14.54
CA PHE A 10 -36.43 4.68 15.28
C PHE A 10 -35.19 4.59 16.16
N GLU A 11 -35.22 3.70 17.15
CA GLU A 11 -34.06 3.37 17.97
C GLU A 11 -33.19 2.37 17.22
N GLY A 12 -31.97 2.79 16.88
CA GLY A 12 -31.05 1.95 16.12
C GLY A 12 -30.23 1.03 17.01
N ASN A 13 -29.82 -0.11 16.48
CA ASN A 13 -28.93 -1.03 17.21
C ASN A 13 -27.49 -0.49 17.27
N PRO A 14 -27.02 -0.08 18.45
CA PRO A 14 -25.73 0.59 18.56
C PRO A 14 -24.57 -0.42 18.45
N ASP A 15 -24.80 -1.73 18.60
CA ASP A 15 -23.79 -2.77 18.42
C ASP A 15 -23.52 -3.16 16.96
N LEU A 16 -24.32 -2.65 16.01
CA LEU A 16 -24.13 -2.91 14.58
C LEU A 16 -23.42 -1.76 13.87
N TYR A 17 -23.83 -0.53 14.18
CA TYR A 17 -23.34 0.68 13.51
C TYR A 17 -23.29 1.89 14.46
N GLY A 18 -23.19 1.65 15.76
CA GLY A 18 -22.99 2.69 16.76
C GLY A 18 -21.71 3.49 16.54
N LEU A 19 -21.59 4.58 17.30
CA LEU A 19 -20.54 5.57 17.12
C LEU A 19 -19.13 4.95 17.17
N GLY A 20 -18.87 4.03 18.11
CA GLY A 20 -17.56 3.39 18.23
C GLY A 20 -17.19 2.55 17.00
N ILE A 21 -18.16 1.85 16.41
CA ILE A 21 -17.97 1.06 15.19
C ILE A 21 -17.66 1.98 14.02
N ARG A 22 -18.47 3.03 13.83
CA ARG A 22 -18.28 4.00 12.74
C ARG A 22 -16.92 4.68 12.82
N ILE A 23 -16.55 5.24 13.97
CA ILE A 23 -15.25 5.90 14.16
C ILE A 23 -14.10 4.90 13.97
N GLY A 24 -14.22 3.68 14.49
CA GLY A 24 -13.22 2.63 14.30
C GLY A 24 -13.00 2.31 12.81
N VAL A 25 -14.08 2.15 12.06
CA VAL A 25 -14.06 1.93 10.60
C VAL A 25 -13.46 3.13 9.87
N TYR A 26 -13.79 4.37 10.27
CA TYR A 26 -13.22 5.57 9.66
C TYR A 26 -11.71 5.66 9.88
N PHE A 27 -11.23 5.30 11.07
CA PHE A 27 -9.79 5.20 11.34
C PHE A 27 -9.13 4.10 10.51
N GLN A 28 -9.78 2.96 10.29
CA GLN A 28 -9.27 1.91 9.40
C GLN A 28 -9.16 2.40 7.94
N TRP A 29 -10.18 3.09 7.44
CA TRP A 29 -10.14 3.65 6.08
C TRP A 29 -9.10 4.77 5.93
N ALA A 30 -8.97 5.63 6.94
CA ALA A 30 -7.92 6.66 6.97
C ALA A 30 -6.52 6.04 7.00
N SER A 31 -6.34 4.96 7.78
CA SER A 31 -5.10 4.18 7.83
C SER A 31 -4.73 3.63 6.45
N ALA A 32 -5.70 3.14 5.69
CA ALA A 32 -5.49 2.66 4.33
C ALA A 32 -4.94 3.77 3.41
N LEU A 33 -5.47 4.99 3.49
CA LEU A 33 -4.95 6.13 2.72
C LEU A 33 -3.49 6.45 3.05
N ILE A 34 -3.11 6.38 4.32
CA ILE A 34 -1.73 6.66 4.77
C ILE A 34 -0.77 5.53 4.36
N ILE A 35 -1.15 4.27 4.58
CA ILE A 35 -0.35 3.08 4.21
C ILE A 35 0.01 3.09 2.73
N TRP A 36 -0.91 3.52 1.87
CA TRP A 36 -0.69 3.59 0.43
C TRP A 36 0.54 4.44 0.07
N ARG A 37 0.77 5.54 0.79
CA ARG A 37 1.85 6.48 0.49
C ARG A 37 3.09 6.27 1.37
N TRP A 38 2.93 6.01 2.66
CA TRP A 38 4.01 6.12 3.65
C TRP A 38 4.44 4.79 4.28
N TYR A 39 3.53 3.84 4.48
CA TYR A 39 3.83 2.59 5.18
C TYR A 39 3.31 1.34 4.44
N PRO A 40 3.87 0.98 3.28
CA PRO A 40 3.36 -0.12 2.47
C PRO A 40 3.49 -1.50 3.15
N GLU A 41 4.32 -1.62 4.19
CA GLU A 41 4.61 -2.87 4.91
C GLU A 41 3.46 -3.26 5.85
N GLY A 42 2.81 -2.28 6.50
CA GLY A 42 1.64 -2.51 7.36
C GLY A 42 0.36 -2.95 6.62
N ARG A 43 0.39 -3.00 5.29
CA ARG A 43 -0.78 -3.33 4.46
C ARG A 43 -1.41 -4.67 4.83
N ASN A 44 -0.60 -5.72 4.96
CA ASN A 44 -1.12 -7.07 5.19
C ASN A 44 -1.76 -7.18 6.58
N GLU A 45 -1.27 -6.42 7.55
CA GLU A 45 -1.84 -6.36 8.90
C GLU A 45 -3.17 -5.61 8.89
N LEU A 46 -3.23 -4.42 8.29
CA LEU A 46 -4.48 -3.66 8.15
C LEU A 46 -5.52 -4.46 7.35
N GLY A 47 -5.10 -5.07 6.24
CA GLY A 47 -5.97 -5.90 5.41
C GLY A 47 -6.49 -7.14 6.16
N GLY A 48 -5.66 -7.76 7.00
CA GLY A 48 -6.08 -8.87 7.86
C GLY A 48 -7.14 -8.45 8.89
N ALA A 49 -6.90 -7.36 9.61
CA ALA A 49 -7.86 -6.84 10.59
C ALA A 49 -9.20 -6.46 9.93
N TYR A 50 -9.14 -5.80 8.76
CA TYR A 50 -10.33 -5.43 8.00
C TYR A 50 -11.09 -6.66 7.47
N LEU A 51 -10.38 -7.73 7.06
CA LEU A 51 -11.00 -8.97 6.59
C LEU A 51 -11.79 -9.66 7.69
N VAL A 52 -11.23 -9.75 8.90
CA VAL A 52 -11.92 -10.32 10.06
C VAL A 52 -13.17 -9.49 10.37
N PHE A 53 -13.05 -8.17 10.35
CA PHE A 53 -14.18 -7.27 10.56
C PHE A 53 -15.28 -7.44 9.50
N LEU A 54 -14.92 -7.50 8.22
CA LEU A 54 -15.87 -7.77 7.12
C LEU A 54 -16.58 -9.12 7.29
N PHE A 55 -15.85 -10.15 7.67
CA PHE A 55 -16.43 -11.47 7.89
C PHE A 55 -17.44 -11.45 9.04
N ALA A 56 -17.09 -10.79 10.14
CA ALA A 56 -17.99 -10.61 11.29
C ALA A 56 -19.26 -9.83 10.89
N LEU A 57 -19.14 -8.74 10.13
CA LEU A 57 -20.28 -7.98 9.63
C LEU A 57 -21.18 -8.81 8.71
N LEU A 58 -20.60 -9.62 7.83
CA LEU A 58 -21.37 -10.50 6.96
C LEU A 58 -22.16 -11.52 7.77
N ILE A 59 -21.54 -12.14 8.77
CA ILE A 59 -22.23 -13.07 9.67
C ILE A 59 -23.35 -12.34 10.42
N ALA A 60 -23.08 -11.15 10.97
CA ALA A 60 -24.08 -10.36 11.69
C ALA A 60 -25.29 -10.05 10.79
N MET A 61 -25.06 -9.60 9.55
CA MET A 61 -26.14 -9.37 8.57
C MET A 61 -26.99 -10.63 8.36
N VAL A 62 -26.35 -11.77 8.09
CA VAL A 62 -27.06 -13.03 7.84
C VAL A 62 -27.83 -13.48 9.07
N VAL A 63 -27.23 -13.44 10.26
CA VAL A 63 -27.84 -13.89 11.51
C VAL A 63 -29.05 -13.05 11.87
N ILE A 64 -28.93 -11.72 11.79
CA ILE A 64 -30.03 -10.83 12.19
C ILE A 64 -31.21 -10.97 11.22
N THR A 65 -30.93 -11.07 9.92
CA THR A 65 -31.97 -11.32 8.94
C THR A 65 -32.60 -12.71 9.09
N ALA A 66 -31.82 -13.74 9.44
CA ALA A 66 -32.34 -15.08 9.68
C ALA A 66 -33.20 -15.17 10.95
N ARG A 67 -32.90 -14.38 11.98
CA ARG A 67 -33.67 -14.34 13.24
C ARG A 67 -35.03 -13.65 13.10
N ARG A 68 -35.27 -12.93 11.98
CA ARG A 68 -36.50 -12.16 11.75
C ARG A 68 -36.83 -11.20 12.90
N GLU A 69 -35.79 -10.67 13.53
CA GLU A 69 -35.95 -9.58 14.48
C GLU A 69 -36.43 -8.33 13.72
N PRO A 70 -37.29 -7.48 14.33
CA PRO A 70 -37.81 -6.29 13.68
C PRO A 70 -36.66 -5.33 13.36
N ILE A 71 -36.17 -5.37 12.13
CA ILE A 71 -35.05 -4.54 11.68
C ILE A 71 -35.48 -3.63 10.54
N HIS A 72 -34.97 -2.41 10.55
CA HIS A 72 -35.31 -1.44 9.51
C HIS A 72 -34.42 -1.65 8.28
N SER A 73 -35.00 -1.43 7.09
CA SER A 73 -34.24 -1.52 5.83
C SER A 73 -33.03 -0.55 5.81
N ALA A 74 -33.13 0.59 6.51
CA ALA A 74 -32.03 1.54 6.66
C ALA A 74 -30.81 0.94 7.38
N GLU A 75 -31.02 0.04 8.35
CA GLU A 75 -29.93 -0.57 9.12
C GLU A 75 -29.09 -1.49 8.25
N ILE A 76 -29.74 -2.31 7.41
CA ILE A 76 -29.06 -3.15 6.43
C ILE A 76 -28.29 -2.28 5.43
N LEU A 77 -28.87 -1.16 5.00
CA LEU A 77 -28.20 -0.23 4.10
C LEU A 77 -26.91 0.36 4.71
N LEU A 78 -26.92 0.69 6.01
CA LEU A 78 -25.72 1.16 6.71
C LEU A 78 -24.61 0.10 6.70
N LEU A 79 -24.95 -1.16 7.00
CA LEU A 79 -23.99 -2.26 6.95
C LEU A 79 -23.43 -2.46 5.54
N ILE A 80 -24.28 -2.35 4.52
CA ILE A 80 -23.87 -2.36 3.11
C ILE A 80 -22.85 -1.24 2.83
N TYR A 81 -23.10 0.00 3.27
CA TYR A 81 -22.14 1.10 3.08
C TYR A 81 -20.80 0.85 3.78
N ILE A 82 -20.80 0.28 4.99
CA ILE A 82 -19.55 -0.07 5.70
C ILE A 82 -18.74 -1.08 4.88
N ILE A 83 -19.40 -2.13 4.36
CA ILE A 83 -18.74 -3.14 3.52
C ILE A 83 -18.18 -2.50 2.24
N PHE A 84 -18.99 -1.73 1.51
CA PHE A 84 -18.59 -1.10 0.26
C PHE A 84 -17.47 -0.07 0.44
N GLY A 85 -17.56 0.78 1.47
CA GLY A 85 -16.58 1.83 1.73
C GLY A 85 -15.19 1.27 1.99
N GLY A 86 -15.10 0.18 2.77
CA GLY A 86 -13.82 -0.44 3.02
C GLY A 86 -13.31 -1.30 1.86
N VAL A 87 -14.17 -1.86 1.00
CA VAL A 87 -13.71 -2.49 -0.25
C VAL A 87 -12.98 -1.47 -1.11
N PHE A 88 -13.61 -0.32 -1.41
CA PHE A 88 -12.96 0.66 -2.27
C PHE A 88 -11.70 1.26 -1.63
N THR A 89 -11.71 1.56 -0.34
CA THR A 89 -10.56 2.21 0.33
C THR A 89 -9.41 1.24 0.67
N VAL A 90 -9.70 0.03 1.16
CA VAL A 90 -8.69 -0.94 1.62
C VAL A 90 -8.24 -1.88 0.49
N MET A 91 -9.10 -2.25 -0.47
CA MET A 91 -8.77 -3.24 -1.50
C MET A 91 -8.06 -2.65 -2.72
N MET A 92 -8.40 -1.43 -3.14
CA MET A 92 -7.75 -0.77 -4.29
C MET A 92 -6.24 -0.56 -4.08
N ILE A 93 -5.80 -0.60 -2.82
CA ILE A 93 -4.40 -0.64 -2.42
C ILE A 93 -3.73 -1.94 -2.90
N GLY A 94 -4.41 -3.09 -2.84
CA GLY A 94 -3.87 -4.40 -3.22
C GLY A 94 -3.68 -4.61 -4.73
N LEU A 95 -4.50 -3.99 -5.56
CA LEU A 95 -4.54 -4.23 -7.02
C LEU A 95 -3.32 -3.68 -7.77
N ARG A 96 -2.50 -2.83 -7.13
CA ARG A 96 -1.29 -2.32 -7.79
C ARG A 96 -0.12 -2.14 -6.84
N LYS A 97 1.04 -2.70 -7.24
CA LYS A 97 2.32 -2.44 -6.58
C LYS A 97 2.77 -1.02 -6.88
N SER A 98 2.83 -0.14 -5.88
CA SER A 98 3.46 1.18 -6.02
C SER A 98 4.94 1.02 -6.40
N HIS A 99 5.56 2.07 -6.96
CA HIS A 99 7.00 2.04 -7.29
C HIS A 99 7.86 1.68 -6.06
N LEU A 100 7.44 2.17 -4.88
CA LEU A 100 8.05 1.87 -3.59
C LEU A 100 7.89 0.39 -3.19
N GLN A 101 6.76 -0.24 -3.53
CA GLN A 101 6.52 -1.67 -3.28
C GLN A 101 7.26 -2.60 -4.23
N LYS A 102 7.44 -2.18 -5.48
CA LYS A 102 8.34 -2.87 -6.42
C LYS A 102 9.78 -2.80 -5.92
N ALA A 103 10.21 -1.64 -5.40
CA ALA A 103 11.53 -1.44 -4.82
C ALA A 103 11.75 -2.30 -3.55
N LYS A 104 10.79 -2.31 -2.61
CA LYS A 104 10.86 -3.10 -1.36
C LYS A 104 10.48 -4.59 -1.51
N LYS A 105 10.22 -5.11 -2.72
CA LYS A 105 9.83 -6.51 -3.01
C LYS A 105 8.70 -7.07 -2.12
N ILE A 106 7.77 -6.22 -1.67
CA ILE A 106 6.71 -6.64 -0.74
C ILE A 106 5.79 -7.66 -1.44
N LYS A 107 5.64 -8.84 -0.82
CA LYS A 107 4.82 -9.95 -1.34
C LYS A 107 3.38 -9.78 -0.86
N THR A 108 2.45 -9.57 -1.80
CA THR A 108 1.01 -9.61 -1.52
C THR A 108 0.67 -11.00 -0.97
N SER A 109 -0.02 -11.05 0.18
CA SER A 109 -0.43 -12.33 0.73
C SER A 109 -1.60 -12.89 -0.10
N TRP A 110 -1.34 -13.99 -0.79
CA TRP A 110 -2.35 -14.71 -1.56
C TRP A 110 -3.56 -15.16 -0.71
N PRO A 111 -3.41 -15.73 0.51
CA PRO A 111 -4.56 -16.23 1.25
C PRO A 111 -5.52 -15.11 1.70
N GLN A 112 -5.02 -13.92 2.08
CA GLN A 112 -5.91 -12.80 2.44
C GLN A 112 -6.71 -12.33 1.23
N THR A 113 -6.08 -12.21 0.06
CA THR A 113 -6.77 -11.84 -1.18
C THR A 113 -7.84 -12.87 -1.55
N MET A 114 -7.55 -14.16 -1.41
CA MET A 114 -8.54 -15.22 -1.66
C MET A 114 -9.73 -15.14 -0.71
N ALA A 115 -9.46 -15.10 0.60
CA ALA A 115 -10.50 -14.99 1.61
C ALA A 115 -11.38 -13.74 1.40
N LEU A 116 -10.78 -12.62 1.00
CA LEU A 116 -11.52 -11.40 0.66
C LEU A 116 -12.48 -11.63 -0.51
N PHE A 117 -12.03 -12.22 -1.63
CA PHE A 117 -12.90 -12.50 -2.78
C PHE A 117 -14.10 -13.37 -2.40
N PHE A 118 -13.91 -14.39 -1.55
CA PHE A 118 -15.01 -15.22 -1.05
C PHE A 118 -16.01 -14.42 -0.20
N ILE A 119 -15.51 -13.62 0.76
CA ILE A 119 -16.37 -12.79 1.62
C ILE A 119 -17.15 -11.78 0.78
N LEU A 120 -16.52 -11.13 -0.19
CA LEU A 120 -17.18 -10.17 -1.08
C LEU A 120 -18.17 -10.82 -2.04
N ALA A 121 -17.90 -12.03 -2.52
CA ALA A 121 -18.86 -12.80 -3.29
C ALA A 121 -20.11 -13.08 -2.44
N ALA A 122 -19.94 -13.57 -1.22
CA ALA A 122 -21.05 -13.85 -0.30
C ALA A 122 -21.84 -12.58 0.06
N ALA A 123 -21.15 -11.48 0.38
CA ALA A 123 -21.78 -10.20 0.66
C ALA A 123 -22.54 -9.64 -0.55
N SER A 124 -22.01 -9.79 -1.77
CA SER A 124 -22.67 -9.30 -2.99
C SER A 124 -23.90 -10.14 -3.36
N ILE A 125 -23.85 -11.46 -3.13
CA ILE A 125 -25.02 -12.35 -3.28
C ILE A 125 -26.10 -11.92 -2.29
N TYR A 126 -25.75 -11.71 -1.03
CA TYR A 126 -26.68 -11.21 -0.02
C TYR A 126 -27.29 -9.85 -0.41
N CYS A 127 -26.47 -8.89 -0.84
CA CYS A 127 -26.94 -7.58 -1.30
C CYS A 127 -27.92 -7.72 -2.47
N THR A 128 -27.63 -8.62 -3.41
CA THR A 128 -28.52 -8.88 -4.56
C THR A 128 -29.87 -9.38 -4.12
N TRP A 129 -29.91 -10.34 -3.18
CA TRP A 129 -31.16 -10.79 -2.58
C TRP A 129 -31.89 -9.67 -1.83
N PHE A 130 -31.17 -8.87 -1.04
CA PHE A 130 -31.74 -7.74 -0.30
C PHE A 130 -32.42 -6.73 -1.22
N TRP A 131 -31.76 -6.33 -2.32
CA TRP A 131 -32.33 -5.38 -3.27
C TRP A 131 -33.46 -5.95 -4.12
N LEU A 132 -33.39 -7.22 -4.53
CA LEU A 132 -34.43 -7.83 -5.38
C LEU A 132 -35.69 -8.21 -4.60
N SER A 133 -35.52 -8.72 -3.39
CA SER A 133 -36.61 -9.36 -2.64
C SER A 133 -36.68 -8.86 -1.22
N GLY A 134 -35.55 -8.75 -0.50
CA GLY A 134 -35.53 -8.39 0.92
C GLY A 134 -36.32 -7.10 1.21
N ILE A 135 -35.96 -6.01 0.54
CA ILE A 135 -36.58 -4.68 0.75
C ILE A 135 -38.07 -4.60 0.40
N HIS A 136 -38.57 -5.56 -0.38
CA HIS A 136 -39.97 -5.62 -0.80
C HIS A 136 -40.80 -6.62 0.01
N HIS A 137 -40.16 -7.53 0.74
CA HIS A 137 -40.84 -8.40 1.68
C HIS A 137 -41.15 -7.62 2.96
N HIS A 138 -42.31 -7.89 3.58
CA HIS A 138 -42.74 -7.29 4.84
C HIS A 138 -41.89 -7.70 6.07
N ASP A 139 -40.72 -8.32 5.84
CA ASP A 139 -39.78 -8.73 6.88
C ASP A 139 -38.97 -7.55 7.42
N PHE A 140 -38.85 -6.45 6.66
CA PHE A 140 -38.16 -5.24 7.09
C PHE A 140 -39.14 -4.12 7.39
N LEU A 141 -38.91 -3.45 8.52
CA LEU A 141 -39.72 -2.29 8.90
C LEU A 141 -39.33 -1.06 8.10
N ASP A 142 -40.34 -0.34 7.64
CA ASP A 142 -40.19 1.00 7.13
C ASP A 142 -40.21 2.00 8.30
N THR A 143 -39.45 3.07 8.18
CA THR A 143 -39.52 4.16 9.15
C THR A 143 -40.82 4.95 8.95
N ASN A 144 -41.36 5.52 10.03
CA ASN A 144 -42.62 6.28 10.02
C ASN A 144 -42.63 7.48 9.04
N CYS A 145 -41.45 7.98 8.67
CA CYS A 145 -41.26 9.10 7.75
C CYS A 145 -40.71 8.68 6.38
N GLY A 146 -40.62 7.37 6.12
CA GLY A 146 -40.08 6.81 4.90
C GLY A 146 -38.59 6.49 5.00
N THR A 147 -38.20 5.35 4.44
CA THR A 147 -36.82 4.87 4.50
C THR A 147 -35.99 5.51 3.39
N TYR A 148 -34.93 6.24 3.78
CA TYR A 148 -34.07 6.98 2.84
C TYR A 148 -32.63 6.48 2.83
N GLY A 149 -31.94 6.66 1.70
CA GLY A 149 -30.52 6.37 1.54
C GLY A 149 -29.80 7.49 0.77
N PHE A 150 -28.47 7.48 0.80
CA PHE A 150 -27.63 8.48 0.15
C PHE A 150 -27.11 8.05 -1.23
N LEU A 151 -27.53 8.77 -2.27
CA LEU A 151 -27.00 8.64 -3.63
C LEU A 151 -26.72 10.04 -4.20
N PHE A 152 -25.86 10.81 -3.52
CA PHE A 152 -25.61 12.26 -3.75
C PHE A 152 -26.79 13.19 -3.46
N THR A 153 -27.99 12.63 -3.32
CA THR A 153 -29.19 13.32 -2.87
C THR A 153 -30.00 12.39 -1.96
N LYS A 154 -31.00 12.94 -1.29
CA LYS A 154 -31.95 12.18 -0.47
C LYS A 154 -32.82 11.34 -1.38
N VAL A 155 -32.64 10.02 -1.28
CA VAL A 155 -33.32 9.06 -2.14
C VAL A 155 -34.19 8.14 -1.31
N SER A 156 -35.45 7.97 -1.71
CA SER A 156 -36.35 7.00 -1.08
C SER A 156 -36.08 5.59 -1.60
N LEU A 157 -35.91 4.65 -0.67
CA LEU A 157 -35.67 3.23 -0.95
C LEU A 157 -36.89 2.52 -1.54
N LYS A 158 -38.07 3.14 -1.49
CA LYS A 158 -39.31 2.65 -2.11
C LYS A 158 -39.30 2.82 -3.63
N ASN A 159 -38.40 3.63 -4.18
CA ASN A 159 -38.33 3.87 -5.62
C ASN A 159 -37.75 2.64 -6.35
N LYS A 160 -38.64 1.90 -7.04
CA LYS A 160 -38.31 0.67 -7.78
C LYS A 160 -37.16 0.84 -8.79
N HIS A 161 -37.01 2.00 -9.41
CA HIS A 161 -35.93 2.23 -10.38
C HIS A 161 -34.55 2.17 -9.72
N ILE A 162 -34.45 2.77 -8.54
CA ILE A 162 -33.20 2.87 -7.80
C ILE A 162 -32.85 1.52 -7.18
N THR A 163 -33.84 0.85 -6.60
CA THR A 163 -33.69 -0.51 -6.06
C THR A 163 -33.23 -1.48 -7.15
N ARG A 164 -33.81 -1.42 -8.36
CA ARG A 164 -33.38 -2.25 -9.51
C ARG A 164 -31.97 -1.92 -9.98
N PHE A 165 -31.59 -0.64 -9.99
CA PHE A 165 -30.24 -0.23 -10.33
C PHE A 165 -29.22 -0.82 -9.36
N PHE A 166 -29.46 -0.71 -8.05
CA PHE A 166 -28.59 -1.31 -7.03
C PHE A 166 -28.57 -2.83 -7.09
N ALA A 167 -29.71 -3.48 -7.35
CA ALA A 167 -29.77 -4.92 -7.58
C ALA A 167 -28.92 -5.36 -8.77
N ALA A 168 -28.99 -4.64 -9.90
CA ALA A 168 -28.19 -4.91 -11.08
C ALA A 168 -26.68 -4.72 -10.78
N LEU A 169 -26.33 -3.66 -10.07
CA LEU A 169 -24.96 -3.39 -9.65
C LEU A 169 -24.43 -4.48 -8.70
N SER A 170 -25.20 -4.88 -7.69
CA SER A 170 -24.79 -5.93 -6.76
C SER A 170 -24.68 -7.30 -7.44
N MET A 171 -25.57 -7.59 -8.40
CA MET A 171 -25.52 -8.82 -9.20
C MET A 171 -24.28 -8.85 -10.09
N TYR A 172 -23.94 -7.74 -10.75
CA TYR A 172 -22.71 -7.61 -11.52
C TYR A 172 -21.48 -7.86 -10.65
N LEU A 173 -21.42 -7.25 -9.47
CA LEU A 173 -20.33 -7.46 -8.51
C LEU A 173 -20.28 -8.90 -7.99
N ALA A 174 -21.42 -9.54 -7.73
CA ALA A 174 -21.48 -10.94 -7.34
C ALA A 174 -20.88 -11.85 -8.42
N ILE A 175 -21.19 -11.61 -9.70
CA ILE A 175 -20.59 -12.36 -10.82
C ILE A 175 -19.08 -12.13 -10.86
N LEU A 176 -18.63 -10.88 -10.78
CA LEU A 176 -17.19 -10.57 -10.80
C LEU A 176 -16.43 -11.25 -9.66
N TYR A 177 -16.91 -11.15 -8.41
CA TYR A 177 -16.22 -11.71 -7.26
C TYR A 177 -16.31 -13.23 -7.19
N THR A 178 -17.39 -13.85 -7.67
CA THR A 178 -17.49 -15.32 -7.79
C THR A 178 -16.52 -15.86 -8.85
N LEU A 179 -16.44 -15.23 -10.03
CA LEU A 179 -15.44 -15.57 -11.04
C LEU A 179 -14.01 -15.37 -10.53
N GLY A 180 -13.75 -14.28 -9.79
CA GLY A 180 -12.47 -14.05 -9.12
C GLY A 180 -12.12 -15.14 -8.11
N SER A 181 -13.10 -15.60 -7.33
CA SER A 181 -12.95 -16.69 -6.38
C SER A 181 -12.65 -18.03 -7.08
N ILE A 182 -13.36 -18.35 -8.16
CA ILE A 182 -13.11 -19.55 -8.98
C ILE A 182 -11.71 -19.52 -9.58
N TYR A 183 -11.31 -18.39 -10.17
CA TYR A 183 -9.96 -18.21 -10.70
C TYR A 183 -8.90 -18.42 -9.62
N ALA A 184 -9.10 -17.86 -8.44
CA ALA A 184 -8.15 -17.96 -7.35
C ALA A 184 -8.01 -19.40 -6.84
N VAL A 185 -9.12 -20.15 -6.71
CA VAL A 185 -9.09 -21.59 -6.40
C VAL A 185 -8.39 -22.38 -7.49
N GLY A 186 -8.70 -22.12 -8.76
CA GLY A 186 -8.05 -22.77 -9.90
C GLY A 186 -6.54 -22.51 -9.94
N ALA A 187 -6.11 -21.28 -9.64
CA ALA A 187 -4.70 -20.91 -9.54
C ALA A 187 -4.00 -21.62 -8.36
N LEU A 188 -4.67 -21.72 -7.21
CA LEU A 188 -4.17 -22.48 -6.06
C LEU A 188 -4.05 -23.97 -6.39
N ALA A 189 -5.07 -24.58 -6.98
CA ALA A 189 -5.07 -25.98 -7.40
C ALA A 189 -3.96 -26.25 -8.42
N ALA A 190 -3.80 -25.38 -9.42
CA ALA A 190 -2.72 -25.47 -10.40
C ALA A 190 -1.34 -25.31 -9.74
N PHE A 191 -1.20 -24.41 -8.76
CA PHE A 191 0.03 -24.26 -7.99
C PHE A 191 0.34 -25.52 -7.18
N LEU A 192 -0.64 -26.10 -6.47
CA LEU A 192 -0.48 -27.33 -5.69
C LEU A 192 -0.14 -28.54 -6.58
N MET A 193 -0.81 -28.68 -7.74
CA MET A 193 -0.54 -29.75 -8.70
C MET A 193 0.82 -29.61 -9.38
N LYS A 194 1.24 -28.38 -9.69
CA LYS A 194 2.54 -28.12 -10.33
C LYS A 194 3.68 -27.97 -9.34
N ALA A 195 3.43 -27.76 -8.04
CA ALA A 195 4.48 -27.58 -7.03
C ALA A 195 5.47 -28.76 -6.98
N PRO A 196 5.06 -30.05 -7.02
CA PRO A 196 5.99 -31.18 -7.05
C PRO A 196 6.89 -31.20 -8.30
N TRP A 197 6.33 -30.83 -9.46
CA TRP A 197 7.05 -30.77 -10.73
C TRP A 197 7.95 -29.52 -10.84
N LEU A 198 7.47 -28.37 -10.38
CA LEU A 198 8.22 -27.11 -10.28
C LEU A 198 9.38 -27.22 -9.29
N ILE A 199 9.23 -27.90 -8.16
CA ILE A 199 10.34 -28.14 -7.21
C ILE A 199 11.46 -28.95 -7.89
N ARG A 200 11.10 -29.98 -8.68
CA ARG A 200 12.07 -30.78 -9.47
C ARG A 200 12.76 -29.95 -10.55
N ILE A 201 12.03 -29.11 -11.28
CA ILE A 201 12.59 -28.27 -12.35
C ILE A 201 13.36 -27.06 -11.83
N ILE A 202 12.97 -26.46 -10.70
CA ILE A 202 13.69 -25.32 -10.09
C ILE A 202 15.07 -25.79 -9.58
N GLN A 203 15.19 -27.04 -9.12
CA GLN A 203 16.49 -27.65 -8.81
C GLN A 203 17.39 -27.73 -10.07
N GLU A 204 16.86 -28.13 -11.23
CA GLU A 204 17.63 -28.17 -12.49
C GLU A 204 17.86 -26.78 -13.11
N SER A 205 16.88 -25.87 -13.00
CA SER A 205 16.88 -24.53 -13.58
C SER A 205 17.86 -23.57 -12.90
N LYS A 206 18.16 -23.74 -11.60
CA LYS A 206 19.20 -22.96 -10.90
C LYS A 206 20.60 -23.15 -11.52
N ARG A 207 20.84 -24.23 -12.27
CA ARG A 207 22.08 -24.44 -13.05
C ARG A 207 22.09 -23.68 -14.39
N LEU A 208 20.92 -23.44 -14.99
CA LEU A 208 20.78 -22.76 -16.29
C LEU A 208 20.49 -21.25 -16.18
N SER A 209 19.99 -20.76 -15.04
CA SER A 209 19.63 -19.35 -14.84
C SER A 209 20.85 -18.41 -14.87
N ARG A 210 22.02 -18.85 -14.38
CA ARG A 210 23.27 -18.04 -14.45
C ARG A 210 23.74 -17.74 -15.89
N ALA A 211 23.28 -18.50 -16.89
CA ALA A 211 23.62 -18.30 -18.30
C ALA A 211 22.59 -17.47 -19.07
N ARG A 212 21.40 -17.22 -18.51
CA ARG A 212 20.26 -16.62 -19.23
C ARG A 212 20.01 -15.15 -18.86
N ASP A 213 20.50 -14.68 -17.71
CA ASP A 213 20.34 -13.29 -17.26
C ASP A 213 21.13 -12.27 -18.10
N ALA A 214 22.02 -12.71 -18.99
CA ALA A 214 22.76 -11.85 -19.92
C ALA A 214 22.01 -11.51 -21.23
N LYS A 215 20.83 -12.09 -21.50
CA LYS A 215 20.23 -12.06 -22.86
C LYS A 215 18.75 -11.65 -22.97
N SER A 216 18.12 -11.18 -21.89
CA SER A 216 16.66 -10.94 -21.83
C SER A 216 16.28 -9.46 -21.66
N GLN A 217 16.89 -8.57 -22.44
CA GLN A 217 16.54 -7.14 -22.46
C GLN A 217 16.21 -6.68 -23.89
N GLU A 218 15.24 -7.34 -24.53
CA GLU A 218 14.66 -6.84 -25.78
C GLU A 218 13.18 -6.53 -25.56
N ARG A 219 12.90 -5.22 -25.48
CA ARG A 219 11.59 -4.62 -25.16
C ARG A 219 10.66 -4.66 -26.36
N SER A 220 9.50 -5.28 -26.21
CA SER A 220 8.42 -5.24 -27.20
C SER A 220 7.59 -3.94 -27.13
N PRO A 221 7.00 -3.49 -28.25
CA PRO A 221 6.21 -2.24 -28.35
C PRO A 221 4.91 -2.21 -27.53
N LEU A 222 4.47 -3.35 -26.96
CA LEU A 222 3.37 -3.42 -25.99
C LEU A 222 3.66 -2.63 -24.70
N LEU A 223 4.93 -2.43 -24.32
CA LEU A 223 5.30 -1.67 -23.12
C LEU A 223 4.78 -0.22 -23.11
N ARG A 224 4.54 0.39 -24.28
CA ARG A 224 4.06 1.78 -24.36
C ARG A 224 2.60 1.91 -23.91
N SER A 225 1.74 0.95 -24.27
CA SER A 225 0.34 0.89 -23.80
C SER A 225 0.27 0.55 -22.31
N TRP A 226 1.12 -0.38 -21.85
CA TRP A 226 1.27 -0.71 -20.42
C TRP A 226 1.77 0.48 -19.59
N ARG A 227 2.69 1.31 -20.09
CA ARG A 227 3.15 2.52 -19.38
C ARG A 227 2.07 3.60 -19.24
N ILE A 228 1.20 3.77 -20.24
CA ILE A 228 0.08 4.73 -20.16
C ILE A 228 -0.97 4.21 -19.18
N ALA A 229 -1.30 2.91 -19.27
CA ALA A 229 -2.16 2.27 -18.28
C ALA A 229 -1.56 2.37 -16.85
N GLU A 230 -0.23 2.23 -16.73
CA GLU A 230 0.53 2.39 -15.49
C GLU A 230 0.58 3.85 -14.99
N LEU A 231 0.62 4.85 -15.85
CA LEU A 231 0.51 6.24 -15.37
C LEU A 231 -0.92 6.54 -14.91
N ALA A 232 -1.91 6.17 -15.73
CA ALA A 232 -3.33 6.41 -15.47
C ALA A 232 -3.77 5.78 -14.14
N THR A 233 -3.49 4.48 -13.95
CA THR A 233 -3.87 3.79 -12.71
C THR A 233 -3.08 4.29 -11.47
N SER A 234 -1.99 5.06 -11.64
CA SER A 234 -1.20 5.59 -10.51
C SER A 234 -1.83 6.85 -9.92
N ILE A 235 -2.58 7.59 -10.73
CA ILE A 235 -3.27 8.82 -10.33
C ILE A 235 -4.74 8.50 -10.02
N ILE A 236 -5.36 7.64 -10.83
CA ILE A 236 -6.78 7.28 -10.69
C ILE A 236 -7.00 6.54 -9.38
N ALA A 237 -6.19 5.53 -9.03
CA ALA A 237 -6.42 4.73 -7.82
C ALA A 237 -6.44 5.56 -6.51
N PRO A 238 -5.46 6.44 -6.22
CA PRO A 238 -5.53 7.27 -5.02
C PRO A 238 -6.67 8.28 -5.06
N ALA A 239 -6.99 8.86 -6.21
CA ALA A 239 -8.13 9.77 -6.36
C ALA A 239 -9.46 9.04 -6.06
N THR A 240 -9.64 7.86 -6.64
CA THR A 240 -10.81 7.00 -6.36
C THR A 240 -10.89 6.65 -4.88
N ASN A 241 -9.78 6.29 -4.22
CA ASN A 241 -9.79 5.98 -2.79
C ASN A 241 -10.23 7.17 -1.92
N ILE A 242 -9.73 8.37 -2.23
CA ILE A 242 -10.10 9.59 -1.49
C ILE A 242 -11.58 9.91 -1.71
N VAL A 243 -12.05 9.85 -2.95
CA VAL A 243 -13.48 10.09 -3.28
C VAL A 243 -14.36 9.06 -2.58
N SER A 244 -14.00 7.77 -2.64
CA SER A 244 -14.73 6.70 -1.96
C SER A 244 -14.73 6.86 -0.44
N PHE A 245 -13.61 7.28 0.16
CA PHE A 245 -13.53 7.56 1.60
C PHE A 245 -14.57 8.61 2.03
N PHE A 246 -14.60 9.76 1.37
CA PHE A 246 -15.55 10.82 1.70
C PHE A 246 -16.99 10.42 1.36
N TYR A 247 -17.20 9.78 0.21
CA TYR A 247 -18.52 9.31 -0.20
C TYR A 247 -19.13 8.34 0.81
N SER A 248 -18.35 7.39 1.32
CA SER A 248 -18.85 6.40 2.29
C SER A 248 -19.13 7.00 3.65
N ILE A 249 -18.32 7.93 4.15
CA ILE A 249 -18.59 8.64 5.41
C ILE A 249 -19.86 9.47 5.29
N ILE A 250 -19.96 10.29 4.24
CA ILE A 250 -21.14 11.13 4.01
C ILE A 250 -22.38 10.26 3.83
N GLY A 251 -22.27 9.16 3.08
CA GLY A 251 -23.37 8.23 2.87
C GLY A 251 -23.89 7.60 4.15
N LEU A 252 -22.99 7.20 5.05
CA LEU A 252 -23.37 6.65 6.36
C LEU A 252 -24.06 7.69 7.25
N GLU A 253 -23.43 8.85 7.43
CA GLU A 253 -23.94 9.90 8.33
C GLU A 253 -25.25 10.51 7.82
N MET A 254 -25.36 10.74 6.51
CA MET A 254 -26.60 11.25 5.92
C MET A 254 -27.73 10.23 5.99
N THR A 255 -27.43 8.93 5.83
CA THR A 255 -28.45 7.88 5.97
C THR A 255 -28.97 7.84 7.42
N LEU A 256 -28.10 7.95 8.43
CA LEU A 256 -28.53 8.03 9.83
C LEU A 256 -29.35 9.28 10.12
N HIS A 257 -28.89 10.43 9.62
CA HIS A 257 -29.55 11.71 9.84
C HIS A 257 -30.94 11.76 9.20
N TRP A 258 -31.07 11.33 7.93
CA TRP A 258 -32.34 11.39 7.20
C TRP A 258 -33.38 10.38 7.68
N ASN A 259 -32.96 9.30 8.34
CA ASN A 259 -33.87 8.33 8.95
C ASN A 259 -34.08 8.59 10.46
N HIS A 260 -33.54 9.68 11.01
CA HIS A 260 -33.68 10.06 12.42
C HIS A 260 -33.36 8.92 13.39
N VAL A 261 -32.27 8.20 13.13
CA VAL A 261 -31.86 7.07 13.97
C VAL A 261 -31.30 7.59 15.29
N THR A 262 -31.85 7.11 16.40
CA THR A 262 -31.45 7.51 17.76
C THR A 262 -30.71 6.36 18.47
N GLY A 263 -30.10 6.63 19.63
CA GLY A 263 -29.39 5.61 20.43
C GLY A 263 -27.99 5.23 19.92
N VAL A 264 -27.56 5.73 18.75
CA VAL A 264 -26.32 5.27 18.07
C VAL A 264 -25.16 6.27 18.08
N TYR A 265 -25.31 7.41 18.77
CA TYR A 265 -24.30 8.49 18.87
C TYR A 265 -23.52 8.48 20.19
N THR A 266 -23.61 7.40 20.97
CA THR A 266 -22.89 7.25 22.23
C THR A 266 -22.15 5.92 22.25
N ILE A 267 -21.01 5.85 22.94
CA ILE A 267 -20.21 4.64 23.08
C ILE A 267 -20.53 4.02 24.45
N ASN A 268 -21.64 3.29 24.51
CA ASN A 268 -22.17 2.74 25.76
C ASN A 268 -22.11 1.21 25.85
N SER A 269 -21.59 0.53 24.81
CA SER A 269 -21.49 -0.94 24.75
C SER A 269 -20.09 -1.42 24.39
N VAL A 270 -19.71 -2.56 24.97
CA VAL A 270 -18.46 -3.26 24.68
C VAL A 270 -18.37 -3.67 23.19
N GLY A 271 -19.51 -3.98 22.56
CA GLY A 271 -19.58 -4.33 21.14
C GLY A 271 -19.06 -3.23 20.22
N GLN A 272 -19.17 -1.97 20.63
CA GLN A 272 -18.65 -0.82 19.90
C GLN A 272 -17.22 -0.43 20.29
N LEU A 273 -16.84 -0.73 21.53
CA LEU A 273 -15.51 -0.41 22.04
C LEU A 273 -14.42 -1.21 21.32
N ILE A 274 -14.71 -2.49 21.00
CA ILE A 274 -13.74 -3.36 20.33
C ILE A 274 -13.34 -2.81 18.96
N PRO A 275 -14.26 -2.53 18.01
CA PRO A 275 -13.88 -1.95 16.71
C PRO A 275 -13.26 -0.56 16.83
N PHE A 276 -13.70 0.27 17.80
CA PHE A 276 -13.12 1.58 18.06
C PHE A 276 -11.63 1.47 18.43
N VAL A 277 -11.28 0.65 19.42
CA VAL A 277 -9.90 0.47 19.88
C VAL A 277 -9.03 -0.13 18.78
N ILE A 278 -9.53 -1.15 18.06
CA ILE A 278 -8.80 -1.76 16.94
C ILE A 278 -8.50 -0.72 15.85
N GLY A 279 -9.49 0.10 15.48
CA GLY A 279 -9.31 1.18 14.51
C GLY A 279 -8.31 2.24 14.97
N LEU A 280 -8.42 2.70 16.22
CA LEU A 280 -7.55 3.73 16.78
C LEU A 280 -6.10 3.27 16.90
N VAL A 281 -5.87 2.08 17.47
CA VAL A 281 -4.51 1.52 17.61
C VAL A 281 -3.88 1.27 16.25
N GLY A 282 -4.66 0.74 15.30
CA GLY A 282 -4.21 0.57 13.91
C GLY A 282 -3.79 1.90 13.27
N PHE A 283 -4.58 2.95 13.47
CA PHE A 283 -4.27 4.29 12.97
C PHE A 283 -3.01 4.90 13.58
N ILE A 284 -2.86 4.81 14.91
CA ILE A 284 -1.66 5.27 15.61
C ILE A 284 -0.42 4.53 15.08
N LYS A 285 -0.49 3.21 14.92
CA LYS A 285 0.61 2.40 14.40
C LYS A 285 1.04 2.82 13.00
N VAL A 286 0.08 3.07 12.11
CA VAL A 286 0.32 3.49 10.73
C VAL A 286 0.98 4.88 10.64
N ILE A 287 0.72 5.76 11.61
CA ILE A 287 1.39 7.07 11.71
C ILE A 287 2.78 6.94 12.34
N TYR A 288 2.89 6.14 13.40
CA TYR A 288 4.10 6.05 14.22
C TYR A 288 5.26 5.37 13.49
N GLU A 289 5.03 4.26 12.79
CA GLU A 289 6.10 3.49 12.14
C GLU A 289 6.86 4.31 11.06
N PRO A 290 6.19 5.04 10.15
CA PRO A 290 6.89 5.94 9.21
C PRO A 290 7.73 7.01 9.89
N ILE A 291 7.23 7.60 10.98
CA ILE A 291 7.96 8.65 11.72
C ILE A 291 9.19 8.05 12.38
N LYS A 292 9.07 6.84 12.93
CA LYS A 292 10.17 6.11 13.55
C LYS A 292 11.24 5.72 12.51
N GLU A 293 10.84 5.18 11.36
CA GLU A 293 11.75 4.88 10.24
C GLU A 293 12.49 6.14 9.77
N TYR A 294 11.78 7.26 9.61
CA TYR A 294 12.37 8.53 9.20
C TYR A 294 13.42 9.03 10.20
N LYS A 295 13.12 8.99 11.50
CA LYS A 295 14.06 9.41 12.55
C LYS A 295 15.29 8.51 12.65
N LEU A 296 15.12 7.19 12.49
CA LEU A 296 16.22 6.24 12.54
C LEU A 296 17.13 6.37 11.31
N GLY A 297 16.54 6.54 10.11
CA GLY A 297 17.29 6.80 8.89
C GLY A 297 18.15 8.06 8.99
N LYS A 298 17.58 9.14 9.54
CA LYS A 298 18.31 10.41 9.74
C LYS A 298 19.52 10.26 10.68
N ARG A 299 19.35 9.57 11.82
CA ARG A 299 20.46 9.32 12.76
C ARG A 299 21.61 8.53 12.13
N GLN A 300 21.31 7.61 11.22
CA GLN A 300 22.33 6.81 10.55
C GLN A 300 23.12 7.62 9.50
N THR A 301 22.47 8.52 8.77
CA THR A 301 23.18 9.47 7.89
C THR A 301 24.02 10.46 8.68
N ASP A 302 23.49 11.02 9.78
CA ASP A 302 24.22 11.99 10.60
C ASP A 302 25.49 11.34 11.22
N GLY A 303 25.40 10.08 11.67
CA GLY A 303 26.56 9.35 12.22
C GLY A 303 27.62 8.94 11.18
N ILE A 304 27.23 8.65 9.93
CA ILE A 304 28.18 8.37 8.85
C ILE A 304 28.90 9.66 8.41
N GLU A 305 28.22 10.80 8.46
CA GLU A 305 28.82 12.09 8.11
C GLU A 305 29.82 12.58 9.18
N GLU A 306 29.59 12.29 10.46
CA GLU A 306 30.57 12.55 11.53
C GLU A 306 31.81 11.63 11.43
N ASP A 307 31.64 10.34 11.17
CA ASP A 307 32.76 9.39 11.04
C ASP A 307 33.61 9.68 9.79
N GLY A 308 32.97 10.05 8.67
CA GLY A 308 33.65 10.49 7.46
C GLY A 308 34.41 11.81 7.61
N ARG A 309 33.93 12.73 8.45
CA ARG A 309 34.60 14.01 8.72
C ARG A 309 35.81 13.82 9.65
N GLY A 310 35.70 12.92 10.64
CA GLY A 310 36.83 12.54 11.50
C GLY A 310 37.95 11.81 10.75
N ALA A 311 37.62 10.98 9.76
CA ALA A 311 38.62 10.29 8.94
C ALA A 311 39.41 11.25 8.01
N VAL A 312 38.73 12.24 7.42
CA VAL A 312 39.37 13.24 6.54
C VAL A 312 40.31 14.17 7.32
N GLU A 313 39.94 14.54 8.56
CA GLU A 313 40.78 15.39 9.41
C GLU A 313 42.06 14.64 9.85
N HIS A 314 41.95 13.34 10.16
CA HIS A 314 43.09 12.53 10.59
C HIS A 314 44.08 12.19 9.45
N ASP A 315 43.62 12.10 8.20
CA ASP A 315 44.50 11.88 7.03
C ASP A 315 45.15 13.19 6.54
N SER A 316 44.47 14.33 6.69
CA SER A 316 45.06 15.64 6.38
C SER A 316 46.25 15.97 7.31
N GLU A 317 46.16 15.60 8.59
CA GLU A 317 47.24 15.82 9.55
C GLU A 317 48.45 14.91 9.28
N LYS A 318 48.22 13.66 8.85
CA LYS A 318 49.30 12.72 8.50
C LYS A 318 50.04 13.13 7.23
N ASN A 319 49.34 13.60 6.21
CA ASN A 319 49.96 14.06 4.95
C ASN A 319 50.80 15.33 5.17
N ALA A 320 50.31 16.30 5.96
CA ALA A 320 51.10 17.49 6.30
C ALA A 320 52.39 17.14 7.06
N THR A 321 52.33 16.12 7.92
CA THR A 321 53.49 15.66 8.70
C THR A 321 54.50 14.88 7.85
N SER A 322 54.05 14.14 6.82
CA SER A 322 54.97 13.43 5.91
C SER A 322 55.68 14.37 4.94
N GLU A 323 54.98 15.37 4.41
CA GLU A 323 55.57 16.37 3.50
C GLU A 323 56.66 17.20 4.20
N PHE A 324 56.45 17.55 5.47
CA PHE A 324 57.45 18.24 6.29
C PHE A 324 58.69 17.37 6.57
N LYS A 325 58.52 16.04 6.62
CA LYS A 325 59.59 15.07 6.88
C LYS A 325 60.46 14.85 5.62
N GLU A 326 59.84 14.80 4.44
CA GLU A 326 60.57 14.70 3.16
C GLU A 326 61.38 15.96 2.84
N LEU A 327 60.85 17.15 3.18
CA LEU A 327 61.58 18.42 3.01
C LEU A 327 62.83 18.52 3.88
N ASN A 328 62.79 17.99 5.12
CA ASN A 328 63.98 17.95 5.98
C ASN A 328 64.98 16.89 5.51
N GLN A 329 64.51 15.72 5.07
CA GLN A 329 65.40 14.66 4.57
C GLN A 329 66.13 15.06 3.28
N SER A 330 65.49 15.85 2.41
CA SER A 330 66.13 16.40 1.21
C SER A 330 67.23 17.41 1.53
N ARG A 331 67.03 18.28 2.55
CA ARG A 331 68.06 19.22 3.01
C ARG A 331 69.29 18.52 3.60
N ASP A 332 69.10 17.40 4.30
CA ASP A 332 70.21 16.66 4.90
C ASP A 332 71.07 15.95 3.83
N VAL A 333 70.45 15.45 2.75
CA VAL A 333 71.16 14.82 1.62
C VAL A 333 71.94 15.86 0.80
N GLU A 334 71.40 17.07 0.61
CA GLU A 334 72.09 18.17 -0.08
C GLU A 334 73.33 18.64 0.72
N PHE A 335 73.26 18.62 2.05
CA PHE A 335 74.38 18.97 2.93
C PHE A 335 75.49 17.92 2.93
N GLU A 336 75.15 16.62 2.85
CA GLU A 336 76.14 15.54 2.68
C GLU A 336 76.82 15.55 1.31
N ALA A 337 76.09 15.82 0.22
CA ALA A 337 76.66 15.92 -1.13
C ALA A 337 77.63 17.10 -1.28
N ALA A 338 77.35 18.24 -0.63
CA ALA A 338 78.26 19.39 -0.61
C ALA A 338 79.51 19.18 0.26
N SER A 339 79.44 18.27 1.25
CA SER A 339 80.58 17.86 2.10
C SER A 339 81.50 16.85 1.39
N ALA A 340 80.92 15.92 0.63
CA ALA A 340 81.67 14.92 -0.15
C ALA A 340 82.48 15.55 -1.30
N ASN A 341 81.92 16.55 -2.00
CA ASN A 341 82.62 17.24 -3.09
C ASN A 341 83.80 18.11 -2.65
N ARG A 342 83.92 18.43 -1.34
CA ARG A 342 85.04 19.21 -0.81
C ARG A 342 86.26 18.35 -0.43
N ARG A 343 86.14 17.02 -0.42
CA ARG A 343 87.22 16.07 -0.03
C ARG A 343 87.94 15.41 -1.20
N LEU A 344 87.44 15.53 -2.43
CA LEU A 344 88.09 15.00 -3.63
C LEU A 344 88.41 16.16 -4.56
N GLY A 345 89.63 16.68 -4.44
CA GLY A 345 90.18 17.65 -5.38
C GLY A 345 90.43 16.97 -6.73
N TYR A 346 89.44 17.00 -7.61
CA TYR A 346 89.63 16.92 -9.05
C TYR A 346 88.59 17.79 -9.74
N LEU A 347 89.07 18.95 -10.19
CA LEU A 347 88.43 19.81 -11.16
C LEU A 347 88.52 19.16 -12.54
N ASP A 348 87.48 19.46 -13.33
CA ASP A 348 87.42 19.41 -14.78
C ASP A 348 87.45 18.04 -15.46
N LEU A 349 86.27 17.58 -15.90
CA LEU A 349 85.97 17.27 -17.31
C LEU A 349 84.69 16.43 -17.41
N ILE A 350 83.52 17.06 -17.34
CA ILE A 350 82.31 16.51 -18.00
C ILE A 350 81.57 17.67 -18.65
N LYS A 351 81.73 17.82 -19.98
CA LYS A 351 80.84 18.61 -20.81
C LYS A 351 79.57 17.81 -21.10
N PRO A 352 78.41 18.48 -21.25
CA PRO A 352 77.11 17.83 -21.42
C PRO A 352 76.96 17.24 -22.83
N VAL A 353 76.36 16.06 -22.93
CA VAL A 353 75.88 15.49 -24.20
C VAL A 353 74.48 16.04 -24.46
N GLU A 354 74.38 16.88 -25.49
CA GLU A 354 73.15 17.39 -26.04
C GLU A 354 72.35 16.32 -26.80
N SER A 355 71.03 16.44 -26.66
CA SER A 355 69.92 15.95 -27.48
C SER A 355 70.21 15.19 -28.79
N VAL A 356 69.67 13.96 -28.89
CA VAL A 356 69.35 13.33 -30.18
C VAL A 356 67.84 13.31 -30.36
N THR A 357 67.38 14.05 -31.37
CA THR A 357 65.99 14.22 -31.79
C THR A 357 65.46 13.04 -32.60
N VAL A 358 64.15 12.86 -32.45
CA VAL A 358 63.21 11.93 -33.10
C VAL A 358 63.22 12.06 -34.64
N GLY A 359 63.26 10.94 -35.36
CA GLY A 359 63.17 10.87 -36.82
C GLY A 359 62.57 9.56 -37.36
N GLU A 360 61.29 9.65 -37.76
CA GLU A 360 60.64 9.02 -38.93
C GLU A 360 60.96 7.56 -39.32
N TRP A 361 60.05 6.63 -38.99
CA TRP A 361 59.75 5.45 -39.82
C TRP A 361 58.26 5.08 -39.70
N ARG A 362 57.42 5.58 -40.61
CA ARG A 362 56.13 4.94 -40.94
C ARG A 362 55.67 5.36 -42.34
N LYS A 363 56.13 4.62 -43.35
CA LYS A 363 55.43 4.43 -44.61
C LYS A 363 55.46 2.94 -44.95
N ASP A 364 54.39 2.51 -45.61
CA ASP A 364 54.11 1.18 -46.14
C ASP A 364 53.56 0.22 -45.06
N GLY A 365 52.32 -0.26 -45.08
CA GLY A 365 51.39 -0.46 -46.18
C GLY A 365 51.11 -1.96 -46.27
N PHE A 366 49.94 -2.41 -45.80
CA PHE A 366 49.36 -3.69 -46.25
C PHE A 366 47.85 -3.68 -46.02
N LYS A 367 47.12 -3.61 -47.15
CA LYS A 367 45.75 -4.09 -47.30
C LYS A 367 45.83 -5.57 -47.68
N SER A 368 45.09 -6.42 -47.00
CA SER A 368 44.09 -7.32 -47.60
C SER A 368 43.17 -7.85 -46.51
#